data_AF-A0A5A7W1E0-F1
#
_entry.id   AF-A0A5A7W1E0-F1
#
_cell.length_a   1.000
_cell.length_b   1.000
_cell.length_c   1.000
_cell.angle_alpha   90.00
_cell.angle_beta   90.00
_cell.angle_gamma   90.00
#
_symmetry.space_group_name_H-M   'P 1'
#
loop_
_entity.id
_entity.type
_entity.pdbx_description
1 polymer ?
#
loop_
_entity_poly.entity_id
_entity_poly.type
_entity_poly.pdbx_seq_one_letter_code
_entity_poly.pdbx_strand_id
1 'polypeptide(L)'
;MGENRKENRQIKFRVNDLEFQKLEQMAKDSGMSVPTFCKKKAQGARMSSPKIDREGAFEIARQLRAIGNNVNQLSKRANEGKAIPSEELQDVQKELHALWQQFNLAIQK
;
A
#
# COMPACT_ATOMS: atom_id res chain seq x y z
N MET A 1 -14.69 7.17 -36.29
CA MET A 1 -15.27 6.90 -34.96
C MET A 1 -14.26 7.37 -33.92
N GLY A 2 -14.52 8.51 -33.27
CA GLY A 2 -13.61 9.03 -32.24
C GLY A 2 -13.83 8.30 -30.92
N GLU A 3 -12.75 7.95 -30.23
CA GLU A 3 -12.83 7.36 -28.89
C GLU A 3 -13.46 8.37 -27.93
N ASN A 4 -14.63 8.05 -27.37
CA ASN A 4 -15.34 8.90 -26.43
C ASN A 4 -14.67 8.82 -25.04
N ARG A 5 -13.60 9.61 -24.85
CA ARG A 5 -12.86 9.69 -23.60
C ARG A 5 -13.37 10.82 -22.72
N LYS A 6 -13.46 10.56 -21.41
CA LYS A 6 -13.78 11.56 -20.38
C LYS A 6 -12.83 12.77 -20.42
N GLU A 7 -11.59 12.56 -20.86
CA GLU A 7 -10.59 13.60 -21.09
C GLU A 7 -10.22 13.61 -22.57
N ASN A 8 -10.77 14.58 -23.31
CA ASN A 8 -10.70 14.64 -24.77
C ASN A 8 -9.50 15.44 -25.32
N ARG A 9 -8.72 16.11 -24.46
CA ARG A 9 -7.52 16.88 -24.86
C ARG A 9 -6.26 16.15 -24.41
N GLN A 10 -5.35 15.90 -25.36
CA GLN A 10 -4.04 15.29 -25.11
C GLN A 10 -2.94 16.33 -25.29
N ILE A 11 -2.02 16.42 -24.33
CA ILE A 11 -0.79 17.21 -24.43
C ILE A 11 0.36 16.23 -24.66
N LYS A 12 1.10 16.38 -25.76
CA LYS A 12 2.28 15.57 -26.06
C LYS A 12 3.52 16.44 -25.88
N PHE A 13 4.48 15.99 -25.07
CA PHE A 13 5.80 16.61 -24.97
C PHE A 13 6.87 15.56 -25.26
N ARG A 14 7.96 15.98 -25.88
CA ARG A 14 9.08 15.10 -26.22
C ARG A 14 10.04 15.04 -25.05
N VAL A 15 10.59 13.86 -24.82
CA VAL A 15 11.63 13.59 -23.84
C VAL A 15 12.70 12.72 -24.48
N ASN A 16 13.94 12.87 -24.03
CA ASN A 16 15.00 11.90 -24.30
C ASN A 16 14.96 10.74 -23.30
N ASP A 17 15.79 9.71 -23.52
CA ASP A 17 15.80 8.50 -22.68
C ASP A 17 16.13 8.79 -21.21
N LEU A 18 17.07 9.71 -20.96
CA LEU A 18 17.49 10.10 -19.61
C LEU A 18 16.36 10.83 -18.87
N GLU A 19 15.65 11.71 -19.55
CA GLU A 19 14.48 12.41 -19.02
C GLU A 19 13.33 11.45 -18.74
N PHE A 20 13.10 10.50 -19.64
CA PHE A 20 12.07 9.49 -19.46
C PHE A 20 12.38 8.59 -18.25
N GLN A 21 13.62 8.15 -18.08
CA GLN A 21 14.04 7.35 -16.93
C GLN A 21 13.83 8.09 -15.60
N LYS A 22 14.14 9.39 -15.56
CA LYS A 22 13.86 10.23 -14.38
C LYS A 22 12.36 10.33 -14.09
N LEU A 23 11.53 10.49 -15.11
CA LEU A 23 10.07 10.52 -14.96
C LEU A 23 9.53 9.17 -14.48
N GLU A 24 10.06 8.06 -15.00
CA GLU A 24 9.69 6.72 -14.57
C GLU A 24 10.04 6.49 -13.10
N GLN A 25 11.24 6.86 -12.67
CA GLN A 25 11.65 6.73 -11.28
C GLN A 25 10.76 7.58 -10.36
N MET A 26 10.54 8.86 -10.67
CA MET A 26 9.67 9.73 -9.85
C MET A 26 8.22 9.25 -9.81
N ALA A 27 7.71 8.71 -10.92
CA ALA A 27 6.36 8.13 -10.97
C ALA A 27 6.25 6.85 -10.12
N LYS A 28 7.28 5.99 -10.17
CA LYS A 28 7.40 4.78 -9.35
C LYS A 28 7.45 5.12 -7.87
N ASP A 29 8.27 6.10 -7.49
CA ASP A 29 8.38 6.58 -6.11
C ASP A 29 7.06 7.17 -5.62
N SER A 30 6.27 7.77 -6.51
CA SER A 30 4.95 8.32 -6.19
C SER A 30 3.80 7.30 -6.34
N GLY A 31 4.11 6.03 -6.65
CA GLY A 31 3.13 4.94 -6.79
C GLY A 31 2.11 5.13 -7.92
N MET A 32 2.45 5.85 -8.99
CA MET A 32 1.54 6.15 -10.09
C MET A 32 2.18 5.95 -11.46
N SER A 33 1.38 5.90 -12.53
CA SER A 33 1.91 5.81 -13.90
C SER A 33 2.55 7.13 -14.33
N VAL A 34 3.55 7.08 -15.23
CA VAL A 34 4.22 8.27 -15.77
C VAL A 34 3.24 9.33 -16.29
N PRO A 35 2.19 9.00 -17.07
CA PRO A 35 1.21 10.00 -17.50
C PRO A 35 0.44 10.65 -16.33
N THR A 36 0.08 9.86 -15.32
CA THR A 36 -0.63 10.37 -14.13
C THR A 36 0.27 11.28 -13.31
N PHE A 37 1.55 10.90 -13.17
CA PHE A 37 2.58 11.70 -12.53
C PHE A 37 2.74 13.04 -13.22
N CYS A 38 3.04 13.06 -14.53
CA CYS A 38 3.22 14.28 -15.29
C CYS A 38 2.00 15.20 -15.20
N LYS A 39 0.79 14.63 -15.29
CA LYS A 39 -0.45 15.39 -15.17
C LYS A 39 -0.63 16.01 -13.78
N LYS A 40 -0.45 15.24 -12.71
CA LYS A 40 -0.55 15.75 -11.34
C LYS A 40 0.53 16.80 -11.05
N LYS A 41 1.74 16.60 -11.55
CA LYS A 41 2.86 17.56 -11.39
C LYS A 41 2.55 18.88 -12.08
N ALA A 42 2.04 18.83 -13.32
CA ALA A 42 1.62 20.00 -14.08
C ALA A 42 0.44 20.74 -13.44
N GLN A 43 -0.42 20.03 -12.70
CA GLN A 43 -1.51 20.59 -11.91
C GLN A 43 -1.07 21.17 -10.55
N GLY A 44 0.22 21.16 -10.24
CA GLY A 44 0.77 21.71 -9.00
C GLY A 44 0.61 20.82 -7.77
N ALA A 45 0.29 19.52 -7.94
CA ALA A 45 0.15 18.61 -6.81
C ALA A 45 1.50 18.44 -6.07
N ARG A 46 1.48 18.66 -4.75
CA ARG A 46 2.61 18.26 -3.88
C ARG A 46 2.61 16.74 -3.77
N MET A 47 3.61 16.12 -4.37
CA MET A 47 3.82 14.68 -4.30
C MET A 47 4.67 14.39 -3.08
N SER A 48 4.03 13.96 -2.00
CA SER A 48 4.77 13.26 -0.94
C SER A 48 4.91 11.82 -1.37
N SER A 49 6.14 11.31 -1.36
CA SER A 49 6.38 9.88 -1.50
C SER A 49 5.58 9.11 -0.45
N PRO A 50 5.04 7.92 -0.76
CA PRO A 50 4.44 7.05 0.22
C PRO A 50 5.42 6.84 1.38
N LYS A 51 4.94 7.00 2.61
CA LYS A 51 5.76 6.82 3.82
C LYS A 51 6.25 5.38 3.97
N ILE A 52 5.47 4.44 3.45
CA ILE A 52 5.81 3.02 3.38
C ILE A 52 6.02 2.69 1.92
N ASP A 53 7.15 2.08 1.62
CA ASP A 53 7.47 1.57 0.31
C ASP A 53 6.55 0.39 -0.06
N ARG A 54 6.54 0.02 -1.34
CA ARG A 54 5.62 -1.00 -1.83
C ARG A 54 5.89 -2.37 -1.22
N GLU A 55 7.16 -2.73 -1.00
CA GLU A 55 7.53 -4.02 -0.42
C GLU A 55 7.13 -4.09 1.06
N GLY A 56 7.43 -3.06 1.84
CA GLY A 56 6.98 -2.95 3.23
C GLY A 56 5.45 -3.02 3.36
N ALA A 57 4.71 -2.37 2.45
CA ALA A 57 3.25 -2.45 2.44
C ALA A 57 2.73 -3.88 2.18
N PHE A 58 3.36 -4.63 1.28
CA PHE A 58 3.02 -6.03 1.03
C PHE A 58 3.35 -6.93 2.22
N GLU A 59 4.48 -6.69 2.88
CA GLU A 59 4.88 -7.47 4.05
C GLU A 59 3.89 -7.26 5.22
N ILE A 60 3.54 -6.01 5.50
CA ILE A 60 2.56 -5.66 6.54
C ILE A 60 1.20 -6.31 6.23
N ALA A 61 0.75 -6.26 4.97
CA ALA A 61 -0.48 -6.93 4.55
C ALA A 61 -0.42 -8.45 4.74
N ARG A 62 0.72 -9.08 4.46
CA ARG A 62 0.94 -10.52 4.66
C ARG A 62 0.84 -10.90 6.14
N GLN A 63 1.52 -10.16 7.02
CA GLN A 63 1.47 -10.39 8.47
C GLN A 63 0.06 -10.19 9.03
N LEU A 64 -0.62 -9.10 8.62
CA LEU A 64 -2.00 -8.83 9.02
C LEU A 64 -2.96 -9.96 8.61
N ARG A 65 -2.77 -10.54 7.42
CA ARG A 65 -3.56 -11.68 6.94
C ARG A 65 -3.35 -12.92 7.82
N ALA A 66 -2.13 -13.19 8.23
CA ALA A 66 -1.82 -14.31 9.13
C ALA A 66 -2.51 -14.14 10.48
N ILE A 67 -2.40 -12.95 11.08
CA ILE A 67 -3.09 -12.60 12.33
C ILE A 67 -4.61 -12.76 12.18
N GLY A 68 -5.19 -12.24 11.09
CA GLY A 68 -6.62 -12.39 10.81
C GLY A 68 -7.08 -13.85 10.68
N ASN A 69 -6.25 -14.71 10.09
CA ASN A 69 -6.52 -16.15 10.02
C ASN A 69 -6.50 -16.79 11.41
N ASN A 70 -5.57 -16.40 12.29
CA ASN A 70 -5.49 -16.90 13.66
C ASN A 70 -6.72 -16.46 14.47
N VAL A 71 -7.09 -15.18 14.39
CA VAL A 71 -8.32 -14.65 15.01
C VAL A 71 -9.55 -15.43 14.53
N ASN A 72 -9.68 -15.66 13.22
CA ASN A 72 -10.82 -16.38 12.66
C ASN A 72 -10.90 -17.84 13.15
N GLN A 73 -9.76 -18.50 13.35
CA GLN A 73 -9.72 -19.85 13.93
C GLN A 73 -10.20 -19.84 15.39
N LEU A 74 -9.77 -18.86 16.19
CA LEU A 74 -10.23 -18.69 17.57
C LEU A 74 -11.73 -18.40 17.63
N SER A 75 -12.23 -17.52 16.75
CA SER A 75 -13.67 -17.23 16.65
C SER A 75 -14.49 -18.46 16.29
N LYS A 76 -14.04 -19.27 15.33
CA LYS A 76 -14.71 -20.54 14.98
C LYS A 76 -14.76 -21.51 16.16
N ARG A 77 -13.65 -21.68 16.88
CA ARG A 77 -13.62 -22.53 18.10
C ARG A 77 -14.57 -22.03 19.18
N ALA A 78 -14.62 -20.71 19.41
CA ALA A 78 -15.58 -20.09 20.33
C ALA A 78 -17.02 -20.40 19.93
N ASN A 79 -17.35 -20.24 18.64
CA ASN A 79 -18.68 -20.51 18.12
C ASN A 79 -19.07 -22.00 18.21
N GLU A 80 -18.09 -22.90 18.18
CA GLU A 80 -18.27 -24.34 18.42
C GLU A 80 -18.42 -24.69 19.92
N GLY A 81 -18.41 -23.69 20.81
CA GLY A 81 -18.50 -23.88 22.26
C GLY A 81 -17.23 -24.46 22.90
N LYS A 82 -16.11 -24.48 22.16
CA LYS A 82 -14.82 -24.97 22.65
C LYS A 82 -14.11 -23.89 23.45
N ALA A 83 -13.38 -24.31 24.48
CA ALA A 83 -12.53 -23.41 25.24
C ALA A 83 -11.47 -22.79 24.31
N ILE A 84 -11.26 -21.48 24.44
CA ILE A 84 -10.17 -20.78 23.78
C ILE A 84 -8.97 -20.78 24.72
N PRO A 85 -7.82 -21.39 24.36
CA PRO A 85 -6.62 -21.30 25.17
C PRO A 85 -6.19 -19.84 25.30
N SER A 86 -5.97 -19.40 26.54
CA SER A 86 -5.55 -18.02 26.82
C SER A 86 -4.18 -17.69 26.21
N GLU A 87 -3.31 -18.69 26.05
CA GLU A 87 -2.00 -18.56 25.39
C GLU A 87 -2.15 -18.18 23.92
N GLU A 88 -3.00 -18.89 23.15
CA GLU A 88 -3.24 -18.57 21.73
C GLU A 88 -3.82 -17.16 21.54
N LEU A 89 -4.70 -16.73 22.44
CA LEU A 89 -5.24 -15.37 22.44
C LEU A 89 -4.14 -14.33 22.71
N GLN A 90 -3.28 -14.59 23.70
CA GLN A 90 -2.17 -13.71 24.04
C GLN A 90 -1.14 -13.62 22.91
N ASP A 91 -0.88 -14.72 22.20
CA ASP A 91 0.08 -14.73 21.09
C ASP A 91 -0.43 -13.92 19.91
N VAL A 92 -1.71 -14.06 19.54
CA VAL A 92 -2.34 -13.19 18.54
C VAL A 92 -2.28 -11.72 18.94
N GLN A 93 -2.48 -11.40 20.22
CA GLN A 93 -2.38 -10.04 20.73
C GLN A 93 -0.95 -9.49 20.64
N LYS A 94 0.06 -10.31 20.97
CA LYS A 94 1.48 -9.95 20.84
C LYS A 94 1.87 -9.71 19.39
N GLU A 95 1.47 -10.60 18.48
CA GLU A 95 1.73 -10.46 17.03
C GLU A 95 1.13 -9.16 16.48
N LEU A 96 -0.13 -8.87 16.83
CA LEU A 96 -0.81 -7.64 16.42
C LEU A 96 -0.10 -6.40 16.99
N HIS A 97 0.31 -6.44 18.25
CA HIS A 97 1.03 -5.33 18.87
C HIS A 97 2.41 -5.11 18.21
N ALA A 98 3.14 -6.18 17.89
CA ALA A 98 4.42 -6.09 17.19
C ALA A 98 4.25 -5.48 15.79
N LEU A 99 3.24 -5.93 15.03
CA LEU A 99 2.90 -5.36 13.73
C LEU A 99 2.54 -3.87 13.82
N TRP A 100 1.77 -3.49 14.85
CA TRP A 100 1.42 -2.09 15.11
C TRP A 100 2.65 -1.21 15.40
N GLN A 101 3.61 -1.72 16.17
CA GLN A 101 4.87 -1.02 16.43
C GLN A 101 5.69 -0.86 15.14
N GLN A 102 5.81 -1.90 14.32
CA GLN A 102 6.51 -1.83 13.03
C GLN A 102 5.87 -0.81 12.09
N PHE A 103 4.54 -0.82 11.99
CA PHE A 103 3.78 0.13 11.16
C PHE A 103 3.98 1.58 11.63
N ASN A 104 3.90 1.84 12.93
CA ASN A 104 4.13 3.19 13.46
C ASN A 104 5.55 3.69 13.20
N LEU A 105 6.56 2.83 13.37
CA LEU A 105 7.95 3.17 13.05
C LEU A 105 8.13 3.50 11.56
N ALA A 106 7.41 2.81 10.67
CA ALA A 106 7.46 3.06 9.23
C ALA A 106 6.78 4.37 8.81
N ILE A 107 5.83 4.91 9.60
CA ILE A 107 5.05 6.12 9.25
C ILE A 107 5.58 7.39 9.93
N GLN A 108 6.35 7.22 11.00
CA GLN A 108 6.99 8.31 11.73
C GLN A 108 8.35 8.72 11.14
N LYS A 109 8.91 7.92 10.22
CA LYS A 109 10.02 8.32 9.34
C LYS A 109 9.50 9.14 8.15
#